data_AF-C4L1U4-F1
#
_entry.id   AF-C4L1U4-F1
#
_cell.length_a   1.000
_cell.length_b   1.000
_cell.length_c   1.000
_cell.angle_alpha   90.00
_cell.angle_beta   90.00
_cell.angle_gamma   90.00
#
_symmetry.space_group_name_H-M   'P 1'
#
loop_
_entity.id
_entity.type
_entity.pdbx_description
1 polymer ?
#
loop_
_entity_poly.entity_id
_entity_poly.type
_entity_poly.pdbx_seq_one_letter_code
_entity_poly.pdbx_strand_id
1 'polypeptide(L)'
;MYIVTTCLRPTDDVLSRAHSHAAAYKITFVDRRKLSIDELKKRHQRDVLVFDKRRVEFTPLHSKEPFFFHPSSSVFRVKQLSRGGTDPLIDAMQATPGDHILDCTLGLGSDSIVMSHVAGSNGKVIGLESQFITAQLVREGMSVWVEKDEQVNEAMRRIEVVHSNSLDYLKTCADNSFDCIYFDPMFEKTISESVHLNPLRTIADTSPLTQELITEATRVAKKRIVLKAHFESDTFERYGFTHIKRKTSKFHYGYIDLESKSI
;
A
#
# COMPACT_ATOMS: atom_id res chain seq x y z
N MET A 1 -13.71 -2.27 16.18
CA MET A 1 -12.60 -2.56 17.13
C MET A 1 -12.55 -4.06 17.32
N TYR A 2 -11.40 -4.69 17.03
CA TYR A 2 -11.22 -6.12 16.79
C TYR A 2 -10.50 -6.82 17.97
N ILE A 3 -10.37 -8.14 17.93
CA ILE A 3 -9.49 -8.90 18.84
C ILE A 3 -8.27 -9.44 18.08
N VAL A 4 -7.16 -9.64 18.78
CA VAL A 4 -5.95 -10.26 18.23
C VAL A 4 -5.85 -11.70 18.73
N THR A 5 -5.49 -12.63 17.86
CA THR A 5 -5.20 -14.03 18.21
C THR A 5 -4.12 -14.58 17.28
N THR A 6 -3.78 -15.86 17.44
CA THR A 6 -2.79 -16.56 16.62
C THR A 6 -3.40 -17.75 15.87
N CYS A 7 -2.61 -18.37 15.01
CA CYS A 7 -2.91 -19.71 14.51
C CYS A 7 -2.95 -20.77 15.64
N LEU A 8 -3.44 -21.97 15.33
CA LEU A 8 -3.66 -23.05 16.32
C LEU A 8 -2.37 -23.55 17.00
N ARG A 9 -1.23 -23.44 16.32
CA ARG A 9 0.08 -23.90 16.79
C ARG A 9 1.12 -22.81 16.52
N PRO A 10 1.07 -21.70 17.26
CA PRO A 10 1.97 -20.58 17.04
C PRO A 10 3.40 -20.96 17.46
N THR A 11 4.38 -20.32 16.85
CA THR A 11 5.75 -20.26 17.37
C THR A 11 5.87 -19.10 18.36
N ASP A 12 6.98 -19.05 19.10
CA ASP A 12 7.27 -17.93 20.00
C ASP A 12 7.32 -16.59 19.26
N ASP A 13 7.86 -16.57 18.02
CA ASP A 13 7.82 -15.40 17.14
C ASP A 13 6.39 -14.94 16.84
N VAL A 14 5.49 -15.86 16.46
CA VAL A 14 4.09 -15.52 16.17
C VAL A 14 3.38 -14.97 17.41
N LEU A 15 3.62 -15.56 18.59
CA LEU A 15 3.08 -15.06 19.86
C LEU A 15 3.62 -13.66 20.18
N SER A 16 4.94 -13.47 20.05
CA SER A 16 5.61 -12.20 20.31
C SER A 16 5.05 -11.08 19.43
N ARG A 17 4.91 -11.32 18.13
CA ARG A 17 4.32 -10.36 17.18
C ARG A 17 2.88 -10.03 17.51
N ALA A 18 2.06 -11.03 17.80
CA ALA A 18 0.65 -10.83 18.16
C ALA A 18 0.49 -10.04 19.47
N HIS A 19 1.30 -10.32 20.48
CA HIS A 19 1.32 -9.57 21.75
C HIS A 19 1.83 -8.15 21.55
N SER A 20 2.89 -7.96 20.76
CA SER A 20 3.44 -6.63 20.46
C SER A 20 2.41 -5.75 19.77
N HIS A 21 1.69 -6.29 18.78
CA HIS A 21 0.59 -5.60 18.11
C HIS A 21 -0.53 -5.24 19.08
N ALA A 22 -0.98 -6.22 19.89
CA ALA A 22 -2.03 -6.01 20.87
C ALA A 22 -1.65 -4.91 21.88
N ALA A 23 -0.41 -4.90 22.37
CA ALA A 23 0.09 -3.89 23.29
C ALA A 23 0.19 -2.50 22.65
N ALA A 24 0.80 -2.40 21.46
CA ALA A 24 0.99 -1.15 20.74
C ALA A 24 -0.33 -0.40 20.49
N TYR A 25 -1.40 -1.13 20.19
CA TYR A 25 -2.70 -0.56 19.85
C TYR A 25 -3.77 -0.72 20.94
N LYS A 26 -3.38 -1.19 22.14
CA LYS A 26 -4.30 -1.41 23.29
C LYS A 26 -5.48 -2.31 22.92
N ILE A 27 -5.21 -3.38 22.19
CA ILE A 27 -6.20 -4.35 21.71
C ILE A 27 -6.15 -5.61 22.57
N THR A 28 -7.31 -6.21 22.79
CA THR A 28 -7.39 -7.47 23.54
C THR A 28 -6.78 -8.61 22.73
N PHE A 29 -5.73 -9.23 23.28
CA PHE A 29 -5.24 -10.53 22.83
C PHE A 29 -6.11 -11.64 23.42
N VAL A 30 -6.49 -12.61 22.59
CA VAL A 30 -7.29 -13.77 22.97
C VAL A 30 -6.54 -15.04 22.55
N ASP A 31 -6.28 -15.92 23.52
CA ASP A 31 -5.70 -17.23 23.25
C ASP A 31 -6.58 -18.02 22.28
N ARG A 32 -5.96 -18.62 21.26
CA ARG A 32 -6.67 -19.39 20.24
C ARG A 32 -7.41 -20.62 20.81
N ARG A 33 -6.85 -21.32 21.81
CA ARG A 33 -7.41 -22.47 22.55
C ARG A 33 -8.23 -23.49 21.72
N LYS A 34 -7.77 -23.81 20.50
CA LYS A 34 -8.45 -24.70 19.53
C LYS A 34 -9.81 -24.19 19.02
N LEU A 35 -10.24 -22.99 19.38
CA LEU A 35 -11.46 -22.37 18.85
C LEU A 35 -11.24 -21.98 17.39
N SER A 36 -12.28 -22.17 16.57
CA SER A 36 -12.35 -21.66 15.21
C SER A 36 -12.49 -20.13 15.20
N ILE A 37 -12.27 -19.50 14.04
CA ILE A 37 -12.48 -18.04 13.89
C ILE A 37 -13.94 -17.69 14.15
N ASP A 38 -14.88 -18.48 13.65
CA ASP A 38 -16.31 -18.26 13.85
C ASP A 38 -16.72 -18.38 15.33
N GLU A 39 -16.13 -19.31 16.09
CA GLU A 39 -16.38 -19.39 17.53
C GLU A 39 -15.81 -18.18 18.28
N LEU A 40 -14.61 -17.70 17.93
CA LEU A 40 -14.06 -16.48 18.52
C LEU A 40 -14.95 -15.27 18.21
N LYS A 41 -15.41 -15.13 16.96
CA LYS A 41 -16.33 -14.08 16.54
C LYS A 41 -17.64 -14.13 17.32
N LYS A 42 -18.24 -15.32 17.47
CA LYS A 42 -19.47 -15.54 18.26
C LYS A 42 -19.27 -15.21 19.74
N ARG A 43 -18.15 -15.61 20.33
CA ARG A 43 -17.86 -15.38 21.76
C ARG A 43 -17.60 -13.92 22.08
N HIS A 44 -16.84 -13.24 21.23
CA HIS A 44 -16.37 -11.89 21.51
C HIS A 44 -17.22 -10.80 20.84
N GLN A 45 -18.03 -11.15 19.83
CA GLN A 45 -18.83 -10.21 19.03
C GLN A 45 -17.95 -9.11 18.41
N ARG A 46 -16.82 -9.52 17.82
CA ARG A 46 -15.77 -8.64 17.29
C ARG A 46 -15.17 -9.23 16.02
N ASP A 47 -14.58 -8.38 15.18
CA ASP A 47 -13.67 -8.82 14.11
C ASP A 47 -12.42 -9.47 14.71
N VAL A 48 -11.73 -10.30 13.93
CA VAL A 48 -10.58 -11.07 14.41
C VAL A 48 -9.36 -10.82 13.52
N LEU A 49 -8.25 -10.40 14.12
CA LEU A 49 -6.93 -10.35 13.49
C LEU A 49 -6.11 -11.55 13.96
N VAL A 50 -5.64 -12.36 13.02
CA VAL A 50 -4.91 -13.61 13.27
C VAL A 50 -3.48 -13.46 12.79
N PHE A 51 -2.53 -13.62 13.71
CA PHE A 51 -1.12 -13.76 13.37
C PHE A 51 -0.81 -15.24 13.09
N ASP A 52 -0.30 -15.51 11.89
CA ASP A 52 0.22 -16.82 11.49
C ASP A 52 1.70 -16.70 11.08
N LYS A 53 2.32 -17.85 10.84
CA LYS A 53 3.74 -18.00 10.52
C LYS A 53 4.14 -17.33 9.21
N ARG A 54 3.21 -17.21 8.26
CA ARG A 54 3.49 -16.74 6.88
C ARG A 54 2.70 -15.52 6.47
N ARG A 55 1.68 -15.14 7.24
CA ARG A 55 0.82 -13.99 6.95
C ARG A 55 0.02 -13.60 8.18
N VAL A 56 -0.59 -12.41 8.11
CA VAL A 56 -1.59 -11.95 9.06
C VAL A 56 -2.92 -11.83 8.32
N GLU A 57 -3.98 -12.29 8.94
CA GLU A 57 -5.33 -12.34 8.36
C GLU A 57 -6.32 -11.58 9.22
N PHE A 58 -7.17 -10.77 8.61
CA PHE A 58 -8.29 -10.10 9.25
C PHE A 58 -9.60 -10.71 8.79
N THR A 59 -10.48 -11.11 9.71
CA THR A 59 -11.81 -11.63 9.40
C THR A 59 -12.88 -10.75 10.06
N PRO A 60 -13.67 -9.99 9.29
CA PRO A 60 -14.78 -9.18 9.82
C PRO A 60 -15.85 -10.02 10.53
N LEU A 61 -16.50 -9.48 11.56
CA LEU A 61 -17.55 -10.14 12.36
C LEU A 61 -18.65 -10.77 11.50
N HIS A 62 -19.08 -10.07 10.45
CA HIS A 62 -20.18 -10.49 9.59
C HIS A 62 -19.75 -11.12 8.25
N SER A 63 -18.44 -11.39 8.06
CA SER A 63 -17.91 -12.06 6.87
C SER A 63 -17.20 -13.36 7.20
N LYS A 64 -17.27 -14.37 6.32
CA LYS A 64 -16.45 -15.59 6.43
C LYS A 64 -15.13 -15.48 5.68
N GLU A 65 -14.99 -14.48 4.81
CA GLU A 65 -13.82 -14.33 3.96
C GLU A 65 -12.73 -13.55 4.71
N PRO A 66 -11.55 -14.15 4.92
CA PRO A 66 -10.42 -13.45 5.50
C PRO A 66 -9.78 -12.53 4.47
N PHE A 67 -9.21 -11.44 4.97
CA PHE A 67 -8.44 -10.47 4.21
C PHE A 67 -6.98 -10.48 4.68
N PHE A 68 -6.03 -10.50 3.75
CA PHE A 68 -4.59 -10.54 4.04
C PHE A 68 -3.79 -9.91 2.89
N PHE A 69 -2.56 -9.50 3.20
CA PHE A 69 -1.61 -8.98 2.22
C PHE A 69 -1.14 -10.06 1.24
N HIS A 70 -1.04 -9.69 -0.04
CA HIS A 70 -0.39 -10.48 -1.09
C HIS A 70 0.33 -9.53 -2.06
N PRO A 71 1.58 -9.82 -2.48
CA PRO A 71 2.38 -8.90 -3.31
C PRO A 71 1.79 -8.68 -4.72
N SER A 72 0.92 -9.59 -5.16
CA SER A 72 0.08 -9.42 -6.36
C SER A 72 0.92 -9.17 -7.62
N SER A 73 0.59 -8.15 -8.40
CA SER A 73 1.30 -7.85 -9.65
C SER A 73 2.76 -7.42 -9.49
N SER A 74 3.18 -6.98 -8.30
CA SER A 74 4.56 -6.55 -8.05
C SER A 74 5.59 -7.65 -8.37
N VAL A 75 5.26 -8.92 -8.10
CA VAL A 75 6.19 -10.04 -8.28
C VAL A 75 6.68 -10.14 -9.73
N PHE A 76 5.77 -10.02 -10.70
CA PHE A 76 6.16 -10.12 -12.11
C PHE A 76 6.79 -8.81 -12.62
N ARG A 77 6.38 -7.66 -12.08
CA ARG A 77 6.90 -6.34 -12.46
C ARG A 77 8.35 -6.16 -12.00
N VAL A 78 8.65 -6.54 -10.76
CA VAL A 78 10.02 -6.59 -10.24
C VAL A 78 10.87 -7.52 -11.09
N LYS A 79 10.41 -8.76 -11.37
CA LYS A 79 11.13 -9.69 -12.24
C LYS A 79 11.41 -9.14 -13.64
N GLN A 80 10.48 -8.39 -14.20
CA GLN A 80 10.64 -7.75 -15.50
C GLN A 80 11.74 -6.68 -15.44
N LEU A 81 11.72 -5.81 -14.43
CA LEU A 81 12.76 -4.80 -14.21
C LEU A 81 14.14 -5.43 -13.97
N SER A 82 14.22 -6.48 -13.14
CA SER A 82 15.47 -7.23 -12.89
C SER A 82 16.10 -7.84 -14.15
N ARG A 83 15.33 -8.00 -15.23
CA ARG A 83 15.80 -8.51 -16.53
C ARG A 83 16.10 -7.40 -17.54
N GLY A 84 16.11 -6.13 -17.11
CA GLY A 84 16.31 -4.97 -17.98
C GLY A 84 15.06 -4.57 -18.78
N GLY A 85 13.88 -5.07 -18.40
CA GLY A 85 12.61 -4.61 -18.96
C GLY A 85 12.21 -3.24 -18.38
N THR A 86 11.07 -2.72 -18.84
CA THR A 86 10.49 -1.46 -18.36
C THR A 86 9.26 -1.67 -17.49
N ASP A 87 8.86 -0.66 -16.73
CA ASP A 87 7.60 -0.65 -16.01
C ASP A 87 6.90 0.70 -16.20
N PRO A 88 5.62 0.74 -16.63
CA PRO A 88 4.95 2.00 -16.96
C PRO A 88 4.82 2.99 -15.80
N LEU A 89 4.79 2.52 -14.54
CA LEU A 89 4.82 3.42 -13.37
C LEU A 89 6.19 4.07 -13.27
N ILE A 90 7.24 3.27 -13.36
CA ILE A 90 8.63 3.73 -13.25
C ILE A 90 8.98 4.67 -14.40
N ASP A 91 8.53 4.38 -15.62
CA ASP A 91 8.71 5.25 -16.79
C ASP A 91 8.03 6.62 -16.59
N ALA A 92 6.83 6.64 -15.99
CA ALA A 92 6.12 7.89 -15.69
C ALA A 92 6.81 8.69 -14.58
N MET A 93 7.28 8.00 -13.54
CA MET A 93 7.98 8.59 -12.40
C MET A 93 9.39 9.06 -12.73
N GLN A 94 10.02 8.46 -13.73
CA GLN A 94 11.47 8.56 -13.96
C GLN A 94 12.28 8.29 -12.68
N ALA A 95 11.80 7.33 -11.88
CA ALA A 95 12.44 6.96 -10.64
C ALA A 95 13.79 6.28 -10.91
N THR A 96 14.78 6.60 -10.09
CA THR A 96 16.16 6.14 -10.17
C THR A 96 16.64 5.60 -8.82
N PRO A 97 17.69 4.74 -8.81
CA PRO A 97 18.28 4.27 -7.56
C PRO A 97 18.71 5.43 -6.66
N GLY A 98 18.35 5.36 -5.38
CA GLY A 98 18.60 6.43 -4.41
C GLY A 98 17.41 7.38 -4.18
N ASP A 99 16.38 7.35 -5.01
CA ASP A 99 15.24 8.26 -4.85
C ASP A 99 14.45 7.99 -3.56
N HIS A 100 13.98 9.07 -2.97
CA HIS A 100 12.99 9.08 -1.90
C HIS A 100 11.60 9.19 -2.50
N ILE A 101 10.76 8.19 -2.26
CA ILE A 101 9.45 8.06 -2.89
C ILE A 101 8.36 7.97 -1.82
N LEU A 102 7.29 8.75 -2.02
CA LEU A 102 6.09 8.69 -1.19
C LEU A 102 4.92 8.14 -2.00
N ASP A 103 4.39 6.99 -1.59
CA ASP A 103 3.11 6.45 -2.07
C ASP A 103 1.99 6.97 -1.17
N CYS A 104 1.21 7.91 -1.68
CA CYS A 104 0.11 8.52 -0.93
C CYS A 104 -1.16 7.64 -0.87
N THR A 105 -1.15 6.46 -1.50
CA THR A 105 -2.31 5.58 -1.66
C THR A 105 -1.85 4.13 -1.64
N LEU A 106 -1.15 3.74 -0.56
CA LEU A 106 -0.44 2.47 -0.49
C LEU A 106 -1.32 1.28 -0.87
N GLY A 107 -2.55 1.21 -0.34
CA GLY A 107 -3.45 0.08 -0.60
C GLY A 107 -2.79 -1.24 -0.19
N LEU A 108 -2.67 -2.20 -1.11
CA LEU A 108 -1.92 -3.45 -0.87
C LEU A 108 -0.40 -3.33 -1.08
N GLY A 109 0.10 -2.18 -1.49
CA GLY A 109 1.52 -1.92 -1.68
C GLY A 109 2.16 -2.56 -2.92
N SER A 110 1.37 -3.03 -3.89
CA SER A 110 1.90 -3.61 -5.13
C SER A 110 2.77 -2.60 -5.90
N ASP A 111 2.30 -1.35 -6.05
CA ASP A 111 3.07 -0.28 -6.69
C ASP A 111 4.28 0.12 -5.84
N SER A 112 4.11 0.26 -4.52
CA SER A 112 5.20 0.52 -3.57
C SER A 112 6.34 -0.50 -3.61
N ILE A 113 6.07 -1.80 -3.81
CA ILE A 113 7.11 -2.83 -3.98
C ILE A 113 7.94 -2.59 -5.23
N VAL A 114 7.30 -2.18 -6.33
CA VAL A 114 8.01 -1.86 -7.58
C VAL A 114 8.86 -0.61 -7.42
N MET A 115 8.32 0.44 -6.78
CA MET A 115 9.07 1.65 -6.44
C MET A 115 10.26 1.36 -5.53
N SER A 116 10.07 0.51 -4.51
CA SER A 116 11.13 0.11 -3.57
C SER A 116 12.23 -0.73 -4.22
N HIS A 117 11.87 -1.54 -5.21
CA HIS A 117 12.85 -2.26 -6.02
C HIS A 117 13.76 -1.29 -6.79
N VAL A 118 13.19 -0.29 -7.45
CA VAL A 118 13.94 0.69 -8.26
C VAL A 118 14.77 1.64 -7.39
N ALA A 119 14.20 2.16 -6.31
CA ALA A 119 14.90 3.04 -5.37
C ALA A 119 16.11 2.34 -4.72
N GLY A 120 16.04 1.02 -4.56
CA GLY A 120 17.15 0.21 -4.05
C GLY A 120 17.45 0.47 -2.57
N SER A 121 18.61 -0.01 -2.10
CA SER A 121 19.01 0.09 -0.69
C SER A 121 19.41 1.50 -0.24
N ASN A 122 19.74 2.38 -1.19
CA ASN A 122 20.16 3.75 -0.92
C ASN A 122 19.00 4.75 -1.02
N GLY A 123 17.84 4.31 -1.49
CA GLY A 123 16.62 5.11 -1.53
C GLY A 123 15.69 4.79 -0.38
N LYS A 124 14.52 5.41 -0.39
CA LYS A 124 13.49 5.22 0.64
C LYS A 124 12.11 5.20 0.02
N VAL A 125 11.25 4.27 0.43
CA VAL A 125 9.84 4.27 0.04
C VAL A 125 8.97 4.29 1.29
N ILE A 126 8.10 5.29 1.38
CA ILE A 126 7.09 5.41 2.43
C ILE A 126 5.72 5.26 1.78
N GLY A 127 4.89 4.37 2.33
CA GLY A 127 3.52 4.15 1.90
C GLY A 127 2.52 4.61 2.94
N LEU A 128 1.61 5.50 2.54
CA LEU A 128 0.53 6.02 3.37
C LEU A 128 -0.76 5.25 3.12
N GLU A 129 -1.37 4.77 4.20
CA GLU A 129 -2.68 4.12 4.16
C GLU A 129 -3.57 4.72 5.25
N SER A 130 -4.72 5.26 4.88
CA SER A 130 -5.65 5.91 5.81
C SER A 130 -6.49 4.90 6.59
N GLN A 131 -6.61 3.66 6.10
CA GLN A 131 -7.34 2.60 6.79
C GLN A 131 -6.41 1.80 7.70
N PHE A 132 -6.62 1.96 9.00
CA PHE A 132 -5.81 1.33 10.02
C PHE A 132 -5.59 -0.18 9.79
N ILE A 133 -6.65 -0.96 9.59
CA ILE A 133 -6.54 -2.41 9.38
C ILE A 133 -5.70 -2.75 8.15
N THR A 134 -5.93 -2.05 7.03
CA THR A 134 -5.17 -2.25 5.81
C THR A 134 -3.70 -1.94 6.04
N ALA A 135 -3.38 -0.80 6.65
CA ALA A 135 -2.02 -0.41 6.99
C ALA A 135 -1.31 -1.48 7.83
N GLN A 136 -2.00 -2.03 8.83
CA GLN A 136 -1.43 -3.09 9.67
C GLN A 136 -1.21 -4.39 8.91
N LEU A 137 -2.18 -4.83 8.11
CA LEU A 137 -2.06 -6.07 7.33
C LEU A 137 -0.94 -5.99 6.30
N VAL A 138 -0.75 -4.82 5.68
CA VAL A 138 0.30 -4.61 4.69
C VAL A 138 1.66 -4.53 5.36
N ARG A 139 1.79 -3.77 6.46
CA ARG A 139 3.02 -3.69 7.25
C ARG A 139 3.46 -5.08 7.74
N GLU A 140 2.57 -5.78 8.42
CA GLU A 140 2.86 -7.12 8.94
C GLU A 140 3.07 -8.12 7.80
N GLY A 141 2.24 -8.06 6.77
CA GLY A 141 2.32 -8.92 5.59
C GLY A 141 3.67 -8.81 4.88
N MET A 142 4.11 -7.59 4.57
CA MET A 142 5.41 -7.32 3.94
C MET A 142 6.57 -7.79 4.81
N SER A 143 6.44 -7.83 6.14
CA SER A 143 7.52 -8.29 7.03
C SER A 143 7.73 -9.80 7.04
N VAL A 144 6.69 -10.60 6.72
CA VAL A 144 6.75 -12.07 6.81
C VAL A 144 6.46 -12.81 5.51
N TRP A 145 5.93 -12.13 4.50
CA TRP A 145 5.74 -12.74 3.19
C TRP A 145 7.09 -13.08 2.58
N VAL A 146 7.18 -14.28 1.99
CA VAL A 146 8.41 -14.78 1.35
C VAL A 146 8.04 -15.30 -0.04
N GLU A 147 8.53 -14.60 -1.05
CA GLU A 147 8.58 -15.04 -2.43
C GLU A 147 9.84 -15.85 -2.70
N LYS A 148 9.85 -16.60 -3.80
CA LYS A 148 11.06 -17.30 -4.28
C LYS A 148 12.14 -16.34 -4.79
N ASP A 149 11.73 -15.14 -5.17
CA ASP A 149 12.63 -14.13 -5.71
C ASP A 149 13.02 -13.15 -4.61
N GLU A 150 14.30 -13.20 -4.22
CA GLU A 150 14.80 -12.41 -3.09
C GLU A 150 14.71 -10.91 -3.35
N GLN A 151 14.74 -10.47 -4.62
CA GLN A 151 14.61 -9.05 -4.94
C GLN A 151 13.24 -8.50 -4.57
N VAL A 152 12.20 -9.33 -4.60
CA VAL A 152 10.85 -8.96 -4.15
C VAL A 152 10.79 -8.92 -2.62
N ASN A 153 11.41 -9.89 -1.95
CA ASN A 153 11.49 -9.93 -0.48
C ASN A 153 12.17 -8.68 0.06
N GLU A 154 13.36 -8.39 -0.45
CA GLU A 154 14.15 -7.22 -0.09
C GLU A 154 13.39 -5.91 -0.35
N ALA A 155 12.70 -5.80 -1.49
CA ALA A 155 11.85 -4.64 -1.78
C ALA A 155 10.72 -4.47 -0.75
N MET A 156 10.04 -5.56 -0.34
CA MET A 156 9.03 -5.50 0.71
C MET A 156 9.62 -5.06 2.06
N ARG A 157 10.82 -5.56 2.44
CA ARG A 157 11.44 -5.26 3.74
C ARG A 157 11.87 -3.81 3.90
N ARG A 158 12.11 -3.08 2.81
CA ARG A 158 12.52 -1.67 2.83
C ARG A 158 11.36 -0.67 2.94
N ILE A 159 10.11 -1.10 2.72
CA ILE A 159 8.97 -0.18 2.69
C ILE A 159 8.57 0.20 4.12
N GLU A 160 8.50 1.50 4.38
CA GLU A 160 7.92 2.04 5.60
C GLU A 160 6.42 2.27 5.40
N VAL A 161 5.57 1.55 6.13
CA VAL A 161 4.11 1.74 6.08
C VAL A 161 3.68 2.67 7.21
N VAL A 162 3.03 3.79 6.86
CA VAL A 162 2.50 4.78 7.82
C VAL A 162 0.98 4.81 7.73
N HIS A 163 0.32 4.67 8.89
CA HIS A 163 -1.12 4.87 8.98
C HIS A 163 -1.42 6.37 9.09
N SER A 164 -1.83 6.99 7.99
CA SER A 164 -2.13 8.42 7.91
C SER A 164 -3.01 8.72 6.71
N ASN A 165 -3.82 9.78 6.81
CA ASN A 165 -4.33 10.46 5.63
C ASN A 165 -3.17 11.16 4.89
N SER A 166 -3.22 11.16 3.56
CA SER A 166 -2.13 11.66 2.71
C SER A 166 -1.97 13.18 2.82
N LEU A 167 -3.07 13.94 2.88
CA LEU A 167 -3.01 15.40 3.04
C LEU A 167 -2.40 15.78 4.39
N ASP A 168 -2.84 15.12 5.46
CA ASP A 168 -2.33 15.37 6.81
C ASP A 168 -0.82 15.06 6.89
N TYR A 169 -0.37 13.96 6.29
CA TYR A 169 1.04 13.61 6.25
C TYR A 169 1.87 14.63 5.45
N LEU A 170 1.40 15.01 4.25
CA LEU A 170 2.10 15.99 3.41
C LEU A 170 2.28 17.34 4.10
N LYS A 171 1.27 17.82 4.84
CA LYS A 171 1.36 19.06 5.63
C LYS A 171 2.46 19.04 6.69
N THR A 172 2.88 17.85 7.14
CA THR A 172 3.99 17.70 8.10
C THR A 172 5.37 17.58 7.44
N CYS A 173 5.41 17.32 6.13
CA CYS A 173 6.65 17.14 5.39
C CYS A 173 7.29 18.48 5.07
N ALA A 174 8.62 18.53 5.04
CA ALA A 174 9.37 19.68 4.55
C ALA A 174 9.27 19.81 3.02
N ASP A 175 9.56 20.99 2.51
CA ASP A 175 9.62 21.25 1.07
C ASP A 175 10.70 20.38 0.41
N ASN A 176 10.43 19.89 -0.81
CA ASN A 176 11.36 19.08 -1.60
C ASN A 176 11.96 17.86 -0.86
N SER A 177 11.24 17.28 0.11
CA SER A 177 11.76 16.18 0.94
C SER A 177 11.63 14.79 0.30
N PHE A 178 10.88 14.67 -0.79
CA PHE A 178 10.76 13.44 -1.59
C PHE A 178 11.08 13.75 -3.05
N ASP A 179 11.82 12.86 -3.71
CA ASP A 179 12.09 12.97 -5.15
C ASP A 179 10.80 12.78 -5.95
N CYS A 180 10.02 11.75 -5.63
CA CYS A 180 8.77 11.45 -6.32
C CYS A 180 7.60 11.21 -5.35
N ILE A 181 6.41 11.66 -5.73
CA ILE A 181 5.15 11.37 -5.03
C ILE A 181 4.21 10.65 -5.98
N TYR A 182 3.52 9.62 -5.49
CA TYR A 182 2.61 8.77 -6.26
C TYR A 182 1.19 8.75 -5.68
N PHE A 183 0.20 8.77 -6.57
CA PHE A 183 -1.22 8.61 -6.26
C PHE A 183 -1.87 7.57 -7.18
N ASP A 184 -2.59 6.62 -6.61
CA ASP A 184 -3.49 5.62 -7.21
C ASP A 184 -4.81 5.62 -6.43
N PRO A 185 -5.59 6.71 -6.49
CA PRO A 185 -6.86 6.78 -5.79
C PRO A 185 -7.79 5.66 -6.30
N MET A 186 -8.56 5.06 -5.40
CA MET A 186 -9.60 4.14 -5.83
C MET A 186 -10.61 4.87 -6.74
N PHE A 187 -10.78 4.38 -7.97
CA PHE A 187 -11.52 5.08 -9.03
C PHE A 187 -13.03 5.19 -8.78
N GLU A 188 -13.62 6.27 -9.30
CA GLU A 188 -15.09 6.48 -9.36
C GLU A 188 -15.81 5.40 -10.18
N LYS A 189 -15.17 4.86 -11.24
CA LYS A 189 -15.72 3.76 -12.04
C LYS A 189 -15.05 2.44 -11.64
N THR A 190 -15.70 1.71 -10.75
CA THR A 190 -15.15 0.46 -10.22
C THR A 190 -15.23 -0.64 -11.27
N ILE A 191 -14.09 -1.10 -11.78
CA ILE A 191 -14.05 -2.31 -12.62
C ILE A 191 -14.25 -3.52 -11.70
N SER A 192 -15.26 -4.34 -11.97
CA SER A 192 -15.70 -5.49 -11.15
C SER A 192 -14.78 -6.72 -11.18
N GLU A 193 -13.62 -6.64 -11.83
CA GLU A 193 -12.84 -7.82 -12.25
C GLU A 193 -11.84 -8.33 -11.17
N SER A 194 -11.64 -7.63 -10.06
CA SER A 194 -10.70 -8.03 -8.99
C SER A 194 -11.42 -8.55 -7.73
N VAL A 195 -11.94 -9.78 -7.81
CA VAL A 195 -12.65 -10.47 -6.70
C VAL A 195 -11.81 -10.53 -5.42
N HIS A 196 -10.48 -10.59 -5.54
CA HIS A 196 -9.54 -10.59 -4.40
C HIS A 196 -9.44 -9.26 -3.63
N LEU A 197 -10.05 -8.18 -4.12
CA LEU A 197 -10.07 -6.85 -3.47
C LEU A 197 -11.44 -6.49 -2.87
N ASN A 198 -12.44 -7.37 -2.96
CA ASN A 198 -13.80 -7.07 -2.47
C ASN A 198 -13.84 -6.68 -0.97
N PRO A 199 -13.08 -7.31 -0.06
CA PRO A 199 -13.03 -6.88 1.34
C PRO A 199 -12.33 -5.53 1.55
N LEU A 200 -11.41 -5.13 0.66
CA LEU A 200 -10.76 -3.83 0.72
C LEU A 200 -11.69 -2.71 0.29
N ARG A 201 -12.50 -2.94 -0.75
CA ARG A 201 -13.42 -1.92 -1.28
C ARG A 201 -14.42 -1.43 -0.23
N THR A 202 -14.83 -2.28 0.72
CA THR A 202 -15.79 -1.89 1.75
C THR A 202 -15.19 -1.02 2.84
N ILE A 203 -13.87 -1.04 3.00
CA ILE A 203 -13.16 -0.25 4.03
C ILE A 203 -12.30 0.85 3.44
N ALA A 204 -11.97 0.80 2.16
CA ALA A 204 -10.98 1.68 1.59
C ALA A 204 -11.51 3.10 1.37
N ASP A 205 -10.58 4.05 1.43
CA ASP A 205 -10.88 5.47 1.35
C ASP A 205 -11.17 5.88 -0.09
N THR A 206 -12.40 6.36 -0.33
CA THR A 206 -12.87 6.82 -1.64
C THR A 206 -12.75 8.35 -1.79
N SER A 207 -12.02 9.02 -0.91
CA SER A 207 -11.84 10.47 -0.99
C SER A 207 -11.20 10.84 -2.32
N PRO A 208 -11.78 11.78 -3.09
CA PRO A 208 -11.20 12.19 -4.36
C PRO A 208 -9.90 12.96 -4.12
N LEU A 209 -9.05 13.03 -5.15
CA LEU A 209 -7.97 14.02 -5.17
C LEU A 209 -8.58 15.42 -5.03
N THR A 210 -7.91 16.27 -4.26
CA THR A 210 -8.29 17.68 -4.07
C THR A 210 -7.16 18.60 -4.53
N GLN A 211 -7.50 19.85 -4.87
CA GLN A 211 -6.51 20.86 -5.23
C GLN A 211 -5.51 21.12 -4.10
N GLU A 212 -5.97 21.09 -2.85
CA GLU A 212 -5.12 21.25 -1.67
C GLU A 212 -4.08 20.13 -1.57
N LEU A 213 -4.50 18.87 -1.79
CA LEU A 213 -3.60 17.72 -1.80
C LEU A 213 -2.52 17.84 -2.87
N ILE A 214 -2.88 18.27 -4.09
CA ILE A 214 -1.92 18.47 -5.18
C ILE A 214 -0.98 19.64 -4.88
N THR A 215 -1.46 20.69 -4.21
CA THR A 215 -0.64 21.84 -3.80
C THR A 215 0.42 21.41 -2.78
N GLU A 216 0.04 20.66 -1.75
CA GLU A 216 0.99 20.13 -0.76
C GLU A 216 1.95 19.11 -1.38
N ALA A 217 1.48 18.24 -2.28
CA ALA A 217 2.35 17.33 -3.02
C ALA A 217 3.37 18.08 -3.90
N THR A 218 2.97 19.20 -4.51
CA THR A 218 3.88 20.05 -5.31
C THR A 218 4.95 20.72 -4.45
N ARG A 219 4.61 21.12 -3.22
CA ARG A 219 5.58 21.68 -2.27
C ARG A 219 6.59 20.62 -1.82
N VAL A 220 6.12 19.40 -1.57
CA VAL A 220 6.93 18.31 -0.98
C VAL A 220 7.76 17.55 -2.03
N ALA A 221 7.28 17.42 -3.26
CA ALA A 221 7.97 16.73 -4.34
C ALA A 221 9.08 17.59 -4.97
N LYS A 222 10.26 17.01 -5.16
CA LYS A 222 11.40 17.65 -5.80
C LYS A 222 11.42 17.45 -7.31
N LYS A 223 11.09 16.23 -7.79
CA LYS A 223 11.20 15.89 -9.22
C LYS A 223 9.84 15.76 -9.88
N ARG A 224 9.01 14.81 -9.42
CA ARG A 224 7.76 14.45 -10.10
C ARG A 224 6.65 14.05 -9.14
N ILE A 225 5.43 14.38 -9.55
CA ILE A 225 4.20 13.81 -8.99
C ILE A 225 3.58 12.93 -10.06
N VAL A 226 3.24 11.69 -9.73
CA VAL A 226 2.62 10.74 -10.65
C VAL A 226 1.24 10.34 -10.16
N LEU A 227 0.28 10.33 -11.08
CA LEU A 227 -1.08 9.90 -10.86
C LEU A 227 -1.38 8.70 -11.76
N LYS A 228 -1.96 7.65 -11.19
CA LYS A 228 -2.65 6.59 -11.92
C LYS A 228 -4.14 6.89 -11.92
N ALA A 229 -4.74 6.89 -13.11
CA ALA A 229 -6.18 7.06 -13.26
C ALA A 229 -6.74 6.19 -14.38
N HIS A 230 -8.05 5.93 -14.33
CA HIS A 230 -8.76 5.35 -15.47
C HIS A 230 -8.58 6.24 -16.71
N PHE A 231 -8.50 5.66 -17.90
CA PHE A 231 -8.19 6.40 -19.13
C PHE A 231 -9.21 7.51 -19.48
N GLU A 232 -10.45 7.36 -19.02
CA GLU A 232 -11.55 8.33 -19.18
C GLU A 232 -11.60 9.38 -18.06
N SER A 233 -10.70 9.32 -17.08
CA SER A 233 -10.73 10.26 -15.96
C SER A 233 -10.29 11.65 -16.39
N ASP A 234 -11.07 12.66 -16.00
CA ASP A 234 -10.74 14.07 -16.18
C ASP A 234 -9.69 14.58 -15.16
N THR A 235 -9.36 13.78 -14.14
CA THR A 235 -8.41 14.11 -13.07
C THR A 235 -7.06 14.59 -13.61
N PHE A 236 -6.61 14.02 -14.75
CA PHE A 236 -5.36 14.45 -15.38
C PHE A 236 -5.43 15.93 -15.81
N GLU A 237 -6.47 16.30 -16.57
CA GLU A 237 -6.65 17.67 -17.05
C GLU A 237 -6.97 18.62 -15.90
N ARG A 238 -7.88 18.21 -15.00
CA ARG A 238 -8.33 18.99 -13.85
C ARG A 238 -7.17 19.46 -12.96
N TYR A 239 -6.16 18.61 -12.75
CA TYR A 239 -5.02 18.91 -11.88
C TYR A 239 -3.71 19.16 -12.65
N GLY A 240 -3.77 19.31 -13.98
CA GLY A 240 -2.62 19.70 -14.79
C GLY A 240 -1.54 18.62 -14.97
N PHE A 241 -1.90 17.34 -14.88
CA PHE A 241 -1.00 16.24 -15.20
C PHE A 241 -0.84 16.08 -16.72
N THR A 242 0.40 15.89 -17.16
CA THR A 242 0.69 15.41 -18.53
C THR A 242 0.26 13.95 -18.64
N HIS A 243 -0.76 13.69 -19.46
CA HIS A 243 -1.36 12.35 -19.60
C HIS A 243 -0.55 11.43 -20.53
N ILE A 244 -0.08 10.30 -20.01
CA ILE A 244 0.59 9.26 -20.80
C ILE A 244 -0.47 8.27 -21.31
N LYS A 245 -0.94 8.50 -22.55
CA LYS A 245 -1.98 7.66 -23.17
C LYS A 245 -1.43 6.31 -23.61
N ARG A 246 -2.11 5.22 -23.22
CA ARG A 246 -1.73 3.84 -23.58
C ARG A 246 -2.89 3.13 -24.28
N LYS A 247 -2.73 2.81 -25.56
CA LYS A 247 -3.82 2.31 -26.43
C LYS A 247 -4.54 1.06 -25.92
N THR A 248 -3.90 0.21 -25.11
CA THR A 248 -4.42 -1.10 -24.70
C THR A 248 -4.73 -1.21 -23.22
N SER A 249 -4.55 -0.14 -22.43
CA SER A 249 -4.73 -0.17 -20.97
C SER A 249 -5.92 0.66 -20.53
N LYS A 250 -6.76 0.11 -19.65
CA LYS A 250 -7.85 0.87 -19.00
C LYS A 250 -7.31 1.89 -17.97
N PHE A 251 -6.08 1.68 -17.48
CA PHE A 251 -5.40 2.58 -16.54
C PHE A 251 -4.19 3.23 -17.18
N HIS A 252 -4.13 4.55 -17.06
CA HIS A 252 -3.03 5.37 -17.55
C HIS A 252 -2.30 6.00 -16.37
N TYR A 253 -1.08 6.43 -16.64
CA TYR A 253 -0.34 7.30 -15.74
C TYR A 253 -0.33 8.72 -16.31
N GLY A 254 -0.19 9.70 -15.44
CA GLY A 254 0.13 11.06 -15.80
C GLY A 254 1.12 11.62 -14.79
N TYR A 255 1.82 12.68 -15.16
CA TYR A 255 2.83 13.29 -14.29
C TYR A 255 2.78 14.81 -14.29
N ILE A 256 3.16 15.42 -13.18
CA ILE A 256 3.56 16.82 -13.08
C ILE A 256 5.08 16.82 -12.93
N ASP A 257 5.77 17.50 -13.84
CA ASP A 257 7.22 17.67 -13.82
C ASP A 257 7.58 18.94 -13.06
N LEU A 258 8.46 18.82 -12.06
CA LEU A 258 8.89 19.93 -11.19
C LEU A 258 10.38 20.29 -11.39
N GLU A 259 11.18 19.41 -11.99
CA GLU A 259 12.58 19.72 -12.31
C GLU A 259 12.66 20.86 -13.34
N SER A 260 11.70 20.91 -14.27
CA SER A 260 11.58 21.99 -15.27
C SER A 260 11.22 23.37 -14.71
N LYS A 261 10.77 23.48 -13.44
CA LYS A 261 10.42 24.77 -12.80
C LYS A 261 11.56 25.43 -12.04
N SER A 262 12.73 24.78 -11.98
CA SER A 262 13.91 25.26 -11.22
C SER A 262 14.89 26.09 -12.06
N ILE A 263 14.43 26.68 -13.19
CA ILE A 263 15.22 27.55 -14.07
C ILE A 263 14.73 29.00 -13.93
#